data_AF-A0A2N1RLH9-F1
#
_entry.id   AF-A0A2N1RLH9-F1
#
_cell.length_a   1.000
_cell.length_b   1.000
_cell.length_c   1.000
_cell.angle_alpha   90.00
_cell.angle_beta   90.00
_cell.angle_gamma   90.00
#
_symmetry.space_group_name_H-M   'P 1'
#
loop_
_entity.id
_entity.type
_entity.pdbx_description
1 polymer ?
#
loop_
_entity_poly.entity_id
_entity_poly.type
_entity_poly.pdbx_seq_one_letter_code
_entity_poly.pdbx_strand_id
1 'polypeptide(L)'
;MSIQLITKTHGCEISDMLESAQKQILIISPFLGEQTCKHLARCLSNKNLNCRVITRFYREDFIQNVSSLDGLEALLDVGADLKAVIGLHTKLYIFDDYLSLVTSANYTSGGLFSNIELGILIDDESAINECCQKYFEDLWDHIKKFNENNHNSADITRTLIENEKRIINTSSSGRTTSTKNFNKARQGATIDMSTSPDLIENALSEQIKTEASGIMGGWLKFESDSSHRHDPETLYNRIPGSFTFDKTFFPRPPISIKESDKLYITLVSYDEDGVAVPMIIGRTTTSGYCQDYKIMTTENHKYQFLEDYPFYVYIKDLEVINAPVKNGISLHKLYRELNGNAFPNSYGMKIPFEKLRQIHYQKDKLRITMLAVEFLDRELEKLFAKFGVMRF
;
A
#
# COMPACT_ATOMS: atom_id res chain seq x y z
N MET A 1 5.73 0.44 25.14
CA MET A 1 5.69 1.16 23.85
C MET A 1 4.89 0.27 22.94
N SER A 2 3.86 0.83 22.31
CA SER A 2 2.82 0.07 21.63
C SER A 2 3.17 -0.32 20.19
N ILE A 3 4.27 0.24 19.66
CA ILE A 3 4.88 -0.16 18.38
C ILE A 3 6.39 -0.28 18.58
N GLN A 4 6.97 -1.41 18.20
CA GLN A 4 8.40 -1.71 18.35
C GLN A 4 9.01 -2.25 17.06
N LEU A 5 10.20 -1.76 16.72
CA LEU A 5 10.99 -2.32 15.62
C LEU A 5 11.75 -3.56 16.08
N ILE A 6 11.60 -4.67 15.37
CA ILE A 6 12.32 -5.92 15.61
C ILE A 6 13.35 -6.16 14.49
N THR A 7 14.60 -6.39 14.88
CA THR A 7 15.72 -6.64 13.96
C THR A 7 16.47 -7.95 14.21
N LYS A 8 16.25 -8.60 15.37
CA LYS A 8 17.01 -9.79 15.80
C LYS A 8 16.21 -10.81 16.61
N THR A 9 15.05 -10.43 17.15
CA THR A 9 14.31 -11.25 18.12
C THR A 9 13.04 -11.88 17.56
N HIS A 10 12.80 -11.84 16.24
CA HIS A 10 11.55 -12.33 15.62
C HIS A 10 11.09 -13.69 16.14
N GLY A 11 11.99 -14.67 16.18
CA GLY A 11 11.67 -16.00 16.69
C GLY A 11 11.33 -16.04 18.17
N CYS A 12 12.07 -15.31 19.02
CA CYS A 12 11.77 -15.24 20.46
C CYS A 12 10.40 -14.59 20.69
N GLU A 13 10.15 -13.45 20.05
CA GLU A 13 8.89 -12.71 20.16
C GLU A 13 7.72 -13.60 19.71
N ILE A 14 7.81 -14.24 18.54
CA ILE A 14 6.77 -15.17 18.07
C ILE A 14 6.57 -16.34 19.05
N SER A 15 7.63 -16.92 19.60
CA SER A 15 7.50 -18.01 20.57
C SER A 15 6.77 -17.56 21.84
N ASP A 16 7.14 -16.42 22.42
CA ASP A 16 6.48 -15.85 23.60
C ASP A 16 4.99 -15.54 23.30
N MET A 17 4.69 -15.10 22.08
CA MET A 17 3.33 -14.81 21.62
C MET A 17 2.48 -16.08 21.44
N LEU A 18 3.06 -17.15 20.89
CA LEU A 18 2.39 -18.45 20.77
C LEU A 18 2.04 -19.04 22.14
N GLU A 19 2.95 -18.87 23.10
CA GLU A 19 2.76 -19.34 24.47
C GLU A 19 1.73 -18.51 25.25
N SER A 20 1.60 -17.22 24.94
CA SER A 20 0.63 -16.33 25.60
C SER A 20 -0.75 -16.29 24.96
N ALA A 21 -0.90 -16.59 23.66
CA ALA A 21 -2.18 -16.51 22.95
C ALA A 21 -3.30 -17.35 23.60
N GLN A 22 -4.51 -16.78 23.68
CA GLN A 22 -5.66 -17.35 24.42
C GLN A 22 -6.93 -17.54 23.59
N LYS A 23 -7.10 -16.83 22.47
CA LYS A 23 -8.29 -16.87 21.62
C LYS A 23 -7.98 -17.40 20.22
N GLN A 24 -7.03 -16.80 19.52
CA GLN A 24 -6.75 -17.11 18.12
C GLN A 24 -5.30 -16.85 17.70
N ILE A 25 -4.86 -17.60 16.69
CA ILE A 25 -3.58 -17.40 16.01
C ILE A 25 -3.87 -17.33 14.51
N LEU A 26 -3.54 -16.21 13.89
CA LEU A 26 -3.73 -15.99 12.46
C LEU A 26 -2.36 -15.78 11.80
N ILE A 27 -2.02 -16.64 10.85
CA ILE A 27 -0.71 -16.63 10.19
C ILE A 27 -0.89 -16.45 8.69
N ILE A 28 -0.19 -15.48 8.13
CA ILE A 28 0.05 -15.38 6.69
C ILE A 28 1.55 -15.51 6.49
N SER A 29 2.00 -16.51 5.75
CA SER A 29 3.41 -16.63 5.34
C SER A 29 3.50 -17.51 4.10
N PRO A 30 4.27 -17.13 3.06
CA PRO A 30 4.39 -17.96 1.87
C PRO A 30 5.18 -19.25 2.11
N PHE A 31 6.03 -19.26 3.14
CA PHE A 31 6.88 -20.39 3.49
C PHE A 31 6.64 -20.81 4.93
N LEU A 32 6.45 -22.12 5.12
CA LEU A 32 6.17 -22.74 6.41
C LEU A 32 7.18 -23.87 6.65
N GLY A 33 8.13 -23.62 7.54
CA GLY A 33 9.19 -24.57 7.87
C GLY A 33 8.69 -25.69 8.77
N GLU A 34 9.32 -26.86 8.70
CA GLU A 34 8.89 -28.03 9.48
C GLU A 34 8.97 -27.78 10.99
N GLN A 35 10.11 -27.26 11.47
CA GLN A 35 10.35 -27.06 12.90
C GLN A 35 9.44 -25.99 13.50
N THR A 36 9.20 -24.90 12.76
CA THR A 36 8.29 -23.83 13.18
C THR A 36 6.84 -24.31 13.21
N CYS A 37 6.39 -25.07 12.22
CA CYS A 37 5.06 -25.68 12.23
C CYS A 37 4.88 -26.69 13.39
N LYS A 38 5.88 -27.54 13.63
CA LYS A 38 5.85 -28.49 14.76
C LYS A 38 5.85 -27.78 16.12
N HIS A 39 6.54 -26.65 16.25
CA HIS A 39 6.48 -25.83 17.45
C HIS A 39 5.06 -25.25 17.65
N LEU A 40 4.49 -24.64 16.61
CA LEU A 40 3.10 -24.16 16.63
C LEU A 40 2.11 -25.27 17.00
N ALA A 41 2.22 -26.45 16.38
CA ALA A 41 1.35 -27.59 16.68
C ALA A 41 1.41 -28.01 18.15
N ARG A 42 2.60 -28.01 18.76
CA ARG A 42 2.76 -28.30 20.21
C ARG A 42 2.08 -27.23 21.07
N CYS A 43 2.19 -25.96 20.72
CA CYS A 43 1.51 -24.88 21.43
C CYS A 43 -0.03 -25.01 21.33
N LEU A 44 -0.54 -25.40 20.16
CA LEU A 44 -1.97 -25.60 19.91
C LEU A 44 -2.52 -26.86 20.60
N SER A 45 -1.73 -27.94 20.70
CA SER A 45 -2.19 -29.23 21.29
C SER A 45 -2.72 -29.09 22.72
N ASN A 46 -2.25 -28.09 23.45
CA ASN A 46 -2.59 -27.85 24.85
C ASN A 46 -3.63 -26.73 25.05
N LYS A 47 -4.18 -26.18 23.95
CA LYS A 47 -5.07 -25.02 24.01
C LYS A 47 -6.23 -25.16 23.03
N ASN A 48 -7.40 -24.66 23.41
CA ASN A 48 -8.53 -24.57 22.48
C ASN A 48 -8.50 -23.24 21.73
N LEU A 49 -7.53 -23.07 20.82
CA LEU A 49 -7.33 -21.86 20.02
C LEU A 49 -7.85 -22.05 18.60
N ASN A 50 -8.45 -20.99 18.04
CA ASN A 50 -8.71 -20.94 16.61
C ASN A 50 -7.41 -20.60 15.86
N CYS A 51 -6.84 -21.57 15.13
CA CYS A 51 -5.64 -21.35 14.33
C CYS A 51 -5.97 -21.38 12.84
N ARG A 52 -5.75 -20.25 12.15
CA ARG A 52 -5.96 -20.11 10.71
C ARG A 52 -4.69 -19.68 10.02
N VAL A 53 -4.32 -20.39 8.96
CA VAL A 53 -3.07 -20.17 8.23
C VAL A 53 -3.34 -19.99 6.74
N ILE A 54 -2.80 -18.93 6.16
CA ILE A 54 -2.78 -18.67 4.73
C ILE A 54 -1.33 -18.81 4.24
N THR A 55 -1.09 -19.74 3.31
CA THR A 55 0.25 -20.05 2.80
C THR A 55 0.25 -20.23 1.28
N ARG A 56 1.43 -20.46 0.69
CA ARG A 56 1.53 -21.05 -0.66
C ARG A 56 1.59 -22.56 -0.59
N PHE A 57 1.05 -23.20 -1.62
CA PHE A 57 1.17 -24.64 -1.83
C PHE A 57 1.73 -24.92 -3.23
N TYR A 58 3.05 -24.72 -3.38
CA TYR A 58 3.75 -24.94 -4.65
C TYR A 58 4.67 -26.14 -4.51
N ARG A 59 4.63 -27.05 -5.48
CA ARG A 59 5.50 -28.24 -5.50
C ARG A 59 6.98 -27.90 -5.38
N GLU A 60 7.41 -26.84 -6.07
CA GLU A 60 8.80 -26.38 -6.05
C GLU A 60 9.27 -25.95 -4.66
N ASP A 61 8.39 -25.34 -3.86
CA ASP A 61 8.70 -24.87 -2.50
C ASP A 61 8.99 -26.06 -1.57
N PHE A 62 8.27 -27.18 -1.76
CA PHE A 62 8.49 -28.42 -1.02
C PHE A 62 9.76 -29.15 -1.50
N ILE A 63 10.00 -29.20 -2.82
CA ILE A 63 11.21 -29.81 -3.39
C ILE A 63 12.49 -29.08 -2.93
N GLN A 64 12.43 -27.76 -2.81
CA GLN A 64 13.53 -26.92 -2.33
C GLN A 64 13.65 -26.90 -0.80
N ASN A 65 12.74 -27.56 -0.08
CA ASN A 65 12.65 -27.57 1.39
C ASN A 65 12.53 -26.17 2.02
N VAL A 66 12.00 -25.19 1.28
CA VAL A 66 11.67 -23.86 1.83
C VAL A 66 10.30 -23.85 2.51
N SER A 67 9.43 -24.82 2.18
CA SER A 67 8.19 -25.13 2.87
C SER A 67 8.11 -26.64 3.14
N SER A 68 7.37 -27.09 4.16
CA SER A 68 7.34 -28.50 4.59
C SER A 68 5.94 -29.11 4.60
N LEU A 69 5.75 -30.19 3.83
CA LEU A 69 4.52 -30.98 3.85
C LEU A 69 4.29 -31.66 5.21
N ASP A 70 5.35 -32.10 5.89
CA ASP A 70 5.26 -32.66 7.24
C ASP A 70 4.89 -31.60 8.28
N GLY A 71 5.36 -30.36 8.08
CA GLY A 71 4.96 -29.22 8.89
C GLY A 71 3.48 -28.89 8.73
N LEU A 72 2.98 -28.84 7.49
CA LEU A 72 1.55 -28.61 7.22
C LEU A 72 0.67 -29.74 7.80
N GLU A 73 1.09 -31.00 7.66
CA GLU A 73 0.36 -32.13 8.24
C GLU A 73 0.25 -32.02 9.77
N ALA A 74 1.35 -31.67 10.45
CA ALA A 74 1.34 -31.48 11.91
C ALA A 74 0.37 -30.38 12.37
N LEU A 75 0.12 -29.36 11.55
CA LEU A 75 -0.88 -28.33 11.84
C LEU A 75 -2.31 -28.83 11.63
N LEU A 76 -2.56 -29.62 10.58
CA LEU A 76 -3.87 -30.25 10.38
C LEU A 76 -4.21 -31.24 11.51
N ASP A 77 -3.22 -31.97 12.02
CA ASP A 77 -3.39 -32.94 13.11
C ASP A 77 -3.93 -32.29 14.39
N VAL A 78 -3.64 -31.01 14.63
CA VAL A 78 -4.11 -30.24 15.78
C VAL A 78 -5.32 -29.35 15.46
N GLY A 79 -5.93 -29.53 14.30
CA GLY A 79 -7.16 -28.83 13.91
C GLY A 79 -6.97 -27.40 13.40
N ALA A 80 -5.77 -27.03 12.94
CA ALA A 80 -5.59 -25.74 12.28
C ALA A 80 -6.22 -25.74 10.88
N ASP A 81 -6.87 -24.63 10.50
CA ASP A 81 -7.39 -24.43 9.16
C ASP A 81 -6.31 -23.88 8.25
N LEU A 82 -6.00 -24.59 7.17
CA LEU A 82 -4.95 -24.24 6.24
C LEU A 82 -5.52 -23.91 4.85
N LYS A 83 -5.20 -22.72 4.34
CA LYS A 83 -5.62 -22.28 3.00
C LYS A 83 -4.42 -21.87 2.16
N ALA A 84 -4.45 -22.24 0.89
CA ALA A 84 -3.42 -21.94 -0.09
C ALA A 84 -3.83 -20.75 -0.98
N VAL A 85 -2.90 -19.83 -1.25
CA VAL A 85 -3.08 -18.69 -2.15
C VAL A 85 -1.93 -18.64 -3.16
N ILE A 86 -2.27 -18.47 -4.44
CA ILE A 86 -1.30 -18.26 -5.52
C ILE A 86 -0.82 -16.80 -5.47
N GLY A 87 0.49 -16.60 -5.54
CA GLY A 87 1.13 -15.27 -5.54
C GLY A 87 1.36 -14.67 -4.15
N LEU A 88 1.13 -15.44 -3.07
CA LEU A 88 1.28 -14.94 -1.71
C LEU A 88 2.74 -14.52 -1.42
N HIS A 89 2.91 -13.33 -0.82
CA HIS A 89 4.22 -12.87 -0.33
C HIS A 89 4.17 -12.17 1.04
N THR A 90 2.97 -11.87 1.52
CA THR A 90 2.75 -11.25 2.84
C THR A 90 3.31 -12.15 3.95
N LYS A 91 3.97 -11.54 4.95
CA LYS A 91 4.18 -12.17 6.26
C LYS A 91 3.54 -11.31 7.34
N LEU A 92 2.53 -11.89 7.97
CA LEU A 92 1.73 -11.25 9.01
C LEU A 92 1.38 -12.32 10.04
N TYR A 93 1.68 -12.04 11.30
CA TYR A 93 1.38 -12.93 12.42
C TYR A 93 0.52 -12.16 13.41
N ILE A 94 -0.67 -12.66 13.71
CA ILE A 94 -1.61 -12.03 14.64
C ILE A 94 -1.90 -13.02 15.76
N PHE A 95 -1.82 -12.54 16.99
CA PHE A 95 -2.11 -13.28 18.20
C PHE A 95 -3.24 -12.54 18.93
N ASP A 96 -4.37 -13.22 19.06
CA ASP A 96 -5.61 -12.68 19.64
C ASP A 96 -6.08 -11.39 18.92
N ASP A 97 -6.39 -10.34 19.68
CA ASP A 97 -6.94 -9.06 19.23
C ASP A 97 -6.07 -7.84 19.47
N TYR A 98 -4.95 -8.02 20.16
CA TYR A 98 -4.11 -6.91 20.63
C TYR A 98 -2.66 -7.00 20.16
N LEU A 99 -2.25 -8.06 19.45
CA LEU A 99 -0.85 -8.26 19.08
C LEU A 99 -0.67 -8.70 17.63
N SER A 100 0.07 -7.90 16.87
CA SER A 100 0.38 -8.16 15.47
C SER A 100 1.86 -7.95 15.16
N LEU A 101 2.43 -8.80 14.31
CA LEU A 101 3.79 -8.67 13.77
C LEU A 101 3.75 -8.64 12.25
N VAL A 102 4.13 -7.49 11.69
CA VAL A 102 4.35 -7.30 10.25
C VAL A 102 5.84 -7.41 9.99
N THR A 103 6.29 -8.30 9.11
CA THR A 103 7.74 -8.55 8.96
C THR A 103 8.13 -9.05 7.58
N SER A 104 9.43 -8.99 7.27
CA SER A 104 10.05 -9.68 6.13
C SER A 104 10.33 -11.17 6.41
N ALA A 105 10.36 -11.56 7.69
CA ALA A 105 10.64 -12.92 8.12
C ALA A 105 9.54 -13.90 7.72
N ASN A 106 9.90 -14.93 6.95
CA ASN A 106 9.02 -16.08 6.73
C ASN A 106 8.94 -16.97 7.97
N TYR A 107 7.87 -17.75 8.07
CA TYR A 107 7.63 -18.67 9.19
C TYR A 107 8.45 -19.97 9.05
N THR A 108 9.77 -19.82 8.95
CA THR A 108 10.77 -20.88 8.87
C THR A 108 11.85 -20.63 9.91
N SER A 109 12.59 -21.65 10.32
CA SER A 109 13.69 -21.45 11.28
C SER A 109 14.72 -20.44 10.77
N GLY A 110 14.96 -20.44 9.46
CA GLY A 110 15.84 -19.47 8.83
C GLY A 110 15.32 -18.04 8.95
N GLY A 111 14.05 -17.82 8.59
CA GLY A 111 13.40 -16.52 8.68
C GLY A 111 13.28 -16.00 10.12
N LEU A 112 13.00 -16.88 11.09
CA LEU A 112 12.75 -16.45 12.46
C LEU A 112 14.03 -16.27 13.31
N PHE A 113 15.12 -16.99 13.02
CA PHE A 113 16.28 -17.05 13.92
C PHE A 113 17.64 -16.73 13.28
N SER A 114 17.79 -16.79 11.96
CA SER A 114 19.12 -16.64 11.33
C SER A 114 19.22 -15.55 10.27
N ASN A 115 18.16 -15.32 9.51
CA ASN A 115 18.18 -14.33 8.44
C ASN A 115 18.26 -12.90 9.01
N ILE A 116 18.80 -11.98 8.22
CA ILE A 116 18.72 -10.56 8.51
C ILE A 116 17.33 -10.08 8.08
N GLU A 117 16.45 -9.93 9.06
CA GLU A 117 15.04 -9.60 8.85
C GLU A 117 14.67 -8.31 9.59
N LEU A 118 13.59 -7.67 9.13
CA LEU A 118 13.03 -6.48 9.76
C LEU A 118 11.54 -6.68 10.00
N GLY A 119 11.08 -6.38 11.20
CA GLY A 119 9.68 -6.45 11.57
C GLY A 119 9.24 -5.27 12.42
N ILE A 120 7.93 -5.06 12.46
CA ILE A 120 7.26 -4.11 13.34
C ILE A 120 6.30 -4.94 14.19
N LEU A 121 6.55 -4.96 15.49
CA LEU A 121 5.64 -5.47 16.50
C LEU A 121 4.67 -4.36 16.90
N ILE A 122 3.40 -4.70 16.96
CA ILE A 122 2.30 -3.81 17.29
C ILE A 122 1.60 -4.46 18.48
N ASP A 123 1.77 -3.87 19.65
CA ASP A 123 1.29 -4.36 20.94
C ASP A 123 0.32 -3.33 21.54
N ASP A 124 -0.92 -3.77 21.80
CA ASP A 124 -2.00 -2.97 22.39
C ASP A 124 -2.35 -1.67 21.61
N GLU A 125 -2.07 -1.62 20.29
CA GLU A 125 -2.58 -0.58 19.39
C GLU A 125 -3.85 -1.05 18.67
N SER A 126 -5.02 -0.82 19.29
CA SER A 126 -6.30 -1.30 18.78
C SER A 126 -6.56 -0.96 17.32
N ALA A 127 -6.38 0.30 16.91
CA ALA A 127 -6.68 0.75 15.54
C ALA A 127 -5.83 0.02 14.48
N ILE A 128 -4.56 -0.25 14.79
CA ILE A 128 -3.65 -0.93 13.85
C ILE A 128 -3.91 -2.44 13.86
N ASN A 129 -4.11 -3.03 15.03
CA ASN A 129 -4.45 -4.44 15.16
C ASN A 129 -5.77 -4.77 14.45
N GLU A 130 -6.80 -3.93 14.58
CA GLU A 130 -8.05 -4.05 13.83
C GLU A 130 -7.81 -4.01 12.31
N CYS A 131 -6.92 -3.15 11.83
CA CYS A 131 -6.55 -3.10 10.41
C CYS A 131 -5.84 -4.38 9.95
N CYS A 132 -4.91 -4.91 10.75
CA CYS A 132 -4.21 -6.17 10.47
C CYS A 132 -5.17 -7.35 10.42
N GLN A 133 -6.07 -7.45 11.40
CA GLN A 133 -7.11 -8.47 11.43
C GLN A 133 -8.06 -8.36 10.25
N LYS A 134 -8.55 -7.16 9.95
CA LYS A 134 -9.41 -6.92 8.81
C LYS A 134 -8.75 -7.35 7.51
N TYR A 135 -7.46 -7.04 7.33
CA TYR A 135 -6.70 -7.50 6.17
C TYR A 135 -6.65 -9.03 6.07
N PHE A 136 -6.44 -9.73 7.19
CA PHE A 136 -6.49 -11.20 7.23
C PHE A 136 -7.87 -11.73 6.86
N GLU A 137 -8.93 -11.22 7.49
CA GLU A 137 -10.31 -11.66 7.25
C GLU A 137 -10.77 -11.39 5.81
N ASP A 138 -10.45 -10.21 5.27
CA ASP A 138 -10.76 -9.86 3.89
C ASP A 138 -10.12 -10.87 2.92
N LEU A 139 -8.85 -11.22 3.14
CA LEU A 139 -8.18 -12.24 2.32
C LEU A 139 -8.81 -13.63 2.53
N TRP A 140 -9.11 -14.01 3.77
CA TRP A 140 -9.73 -15.28 4.12
C TRP A 140 -11.10 -15.46 3.46
N ASP A 141 -11.93 -14.42 3.46
CA ASP A 141 -13.25 -14.43 2.85
C ASP A 141 -13.19 -14.42 1.32
N HIS A 142 -12.19 -13.78 0.71
CA HIS A 142 -11.95 -13.96 -0.73
C HIS A 142 -11.60 -15.41 -1.07
N ILE A 143 -10.82 -16.11 -0.24
CA ILE A 143 -10.52 -17.53 -0.45
C ILE A 143 -11.79 -18.38 -0.30
N LYS A 144 -12.67 -18.09 0.68
CA LYS A 144 -13.96 -18.78 0.80
C LYS A 144 -14.83 -18.61 -0.45
N LYS A 145 -14.98 -17.38 -0.95
CA LYS A 145 -15.72 -17.10 -2.20
C LYS A 145 -15.12 -17.81 -3.42
N PHE A 146 -13.79 -17.90 -3.48
CA PHE A 146 -13.12 -18.71 -4.50
C PHE A 146 -13.52 -20.19 -4.37
N ASN A 147 -13.46 -20.73 -3.17
CA ASN A 147 -13.77 -22.13 -2.89
C ASN A 147 -15.21 -22.53 -3.21
N GLU A 148 -16.19 -21.64 -2.99
CA GLU A 148 -17.61 -21.86 -3.35
C GLU A 148 -17.76 -22.25 -4.83
N ASN A 149 -16.94 -21.67 -5.71
CA ASN A 149 -16.97 -21.90 -7.15
C ASN A 149 -15.93 -22.92 -7.63
N ASN A 150 -15.01 -23.35 -6.77
CA ASN A 150 -13.86 -24.18 -7.12
C ASN A 150 -13.71 -25.39 -6.20
N HIS A 151 -14.82 -25.93 -5.69
CA HIS A 151 -14.89 -27.16 -4.90
C HIS A 151 -13.85 -27.25 -3.76
N ASN A 152 -13.69 -26.17 -2.99
CA ASN A 152 -12.73 -26.10 -1.88
C ASN A 152 -11.26 -26.35 -2.28
N SER A 153 -10.90 -26.12 -3.55
CA SER A 153 -9.55 -26.39 -4.05
C SER A 153 -8.44 -25.56 -3.39
N ALA A 154 -8.76 -24.44 -2.74
CA ALA A 154 -7.77 -23.68 -1.98
C ALA A 154 -7.52 -24.27 -0.58
N ASP A 155 -8.32 -25.22 -0.11
CA ASP A 155 -8.13 -25.82 1.21
C ASP A 155 -7.00 -26.86 1.16
N ILE A 156 -6.04 -26.71 2.07
CA ILE A 156 -4.96 -27.68 2.20
C ILE A 156 -5.47 -28.82 3.06
N THR A 157 -5.84 -29.93 2.41
CA THR A 157 -6.38 -31.12 3.07
C THR A 157 -5.32 -32.19 3.25
N ARG A 158 -5.57 -33.16 4.17
CA ARG A 158 -4.68 -34.33 4.35
C ARG A 158 -4.47 -35.08 3.03
N THR A 159 -5.54 -35.30 2.27
CA THR A 159 -5.47 -35.98 0.97
C THR A 159 -4.58 -35.25 -0.02
N LEU A 160 -4.64 -33.90 -0.06
CA LEU A 160 -3.76 -33.10 -0.91
C LEU A 160 -2.29 -33.28 -0.51
N ILE A 161 -1.98 -33.20 0.79
CA ILE A 161 -0.62 -33.40 1.32
C ILE A 161 -0.10 -34.80 0.99
N GLU A 162 -0.87 -35.85 1.24
CA GLU A 162 -0.48 -37.24 0.95
C GLU A 162 -0.20 -37.47 -0.54
N ASN A 163 -1.07 -36.94 -1.41
CA ASN A 163 -0.87 -37.03 -2.86
C ASN A 163 0.41 -36.32 -3.29
N GLU A 164 0.68 -35.13 -2.76
CA GLU A 164 1.88 -34.37 -3.07
C GLU A 164 3.14 -35.08 -2.57
N LYS A 165 3.12 -35.65 -1.35
CA LYS A 165 4.20 -36.50 -0.83
C LYS A 165 4.49 -37.68 -1.76
N ARG A 166 3.46 -38.39 -2.25
CA ARG A 166 3.62 -39.49 -3.21
C ARG A 166 4.26 -39.03 -4.52
N ILE A 167 3.84 -37.88 -5.05
CA ILE A 167 4.41 -37.33 -6.30
C ILE A 167 5.88 -36.96 -6.12
N ILE A 168 6.24 -36.30 -5.02
CA ILE A 168 7.63 -35.91 -4.73
C ILE A 168 8.51 -37.14 -4.53
N ASN A 169 8.03 -38.16 -3.80
CA ASN A 169 8.77 -39.39 -3.55
C ASN A 169 9.01 -40.21 -4.82
N THR A 170 7.99 -40.36 -5.68
CA THR A 170 8.15 -41.06 -6.97
C THR A 170 9.05 -40.30 -7.94
N SER A 171 9.03 -38.97 -7.93
CA SER A 171 9.90 -38.11 -8.74
C SER A 171 11.37 -38.11 -8.27
N SER A 172 11.63 -38.49 -7.02
CA SER A 172 12.98 -38.54 -6.45
C SER A 172 13.80 -39.75 -6.94
N SER A 173 13.14 -40.80 -7.46
CA SER A 173 13.77 -42.02 -7.98
C SER A 173 14.39 -41.87 -9.38
N GLY A 174 14.22 -40.73 -10.06
CA GLY A 174 14.64 -40.49 -11.45
C GLY A 174 15.62 -39.33 -11.66
N ARG A 175 16.31 -38.83 -10.61
CA ARG A 175 17.17 -37.66 -10.74
C ARG A 175 18.47 -37.95 -11.50
N THR A 176 18.55 -37.53 -12.76
CA THR A 176 19.81 -37.09 -13.37
C THR A 176 20.11 -35.66 -12.90
N THR A 177 21.40 -35.32 -12.80
CA THR A 177 21.99 -34.09 -12.22
C THR A 177 21.67 -32.79 -12.96
N SER A 178 20.58 -32.72 -13.73
CA SER A 178 20.17 -31.55 -14.50
C SER A 178 19.14 -30.70 -13.74
N THR A 179 19.56 -29.50 -13.35
CA THR A 179 18.79 -28.47 -12.61
C THR A 179 17.70 -27.75 -13.40
N LYS A 180 17.26 -28.27 -14.57
CA LYS A 180 16.40 -27.51 -15.50
C LYS A 180 14.93 -27.94 -15.59
N ASN A 181 14.49 -29.00 -14.93
CA ASN A 181 13.08 -29.44 -14.99
C ASN A 181 12.28 -28.92 -13.79
N PHE A 182 11.94 -27.62 -13.82
CA PHE A 182 11.04 -27.00 -12.85
C PHE A 182 9.59 -27.44 -13.11
N ASN A 183 8.99 -28.14 -12.15
CA ASN A 183 7.59 -28.52 -12.20
C ASN A 183 6.73 -27.42 -11.54
N LYS A 184 6.02 -26.62 -12.35
CA LYS A 184 5.23 -25.44 -11.92
C LYS A 184 3.84 -25.78 -11.36
N ALA A 185 3.66 -26.92 -10.69
CA ALA A 185 2.37 -27.24 -10.08
C ALA A 185 2.13 -26.29 -8.89
N ARG A 186 1.09 -25.46 -9.00
CA ARG A 186 0.66 -24.47 -8.00
C ARG A 186 -0.78 -24.76 -7.62
N GLN A 187 -1.04 -24.91 -6.33
CA GLN A 187 -2.38 -25.07 -5.77
C GLN A 187 -2.73 -23.86 -4.91
N GLY A 188 -3.98 -23.42 -4.95
CA GLY A 188 -4.50 -22.36 -4.09
C GLY A 188 -5.47 -21.44 -4.82
N ALA A 189 -6.11 -20.56 -4.06
CA ALA A 189 -6.96 -19.54 -4.62
C ALA A 189 -6.15 -18.52 -5.41
N THR A 190 -6.61 -18.21 -6.62
CA THR A 190 -6.21 -17.00 -7.34
C THR A 190 -7.10 -15.88 -6.83
N ILE A 191 -6.54 -15.03 -5.98
CA ILE A 191 -7.28 -13.90 -5.44
C ILE A 191 -6.97 -12.69 -6.32
N ASP A 192 -7.93 -12.31 -7.15
CA ASP A 192 -7.99 -10.95 -7.71
C ASP A 192 -8.34 -9.99 -6.56
N MET A 193 -7.36 -9.75 -5.67
CA MET A 193 -7.29 -8.47 -4.98
C MET A 193 -7.34 -7.46 -6.12
N SER A 194 -8.30 -6.53 -6.12
CA SER A 194 -8.43 -5.53 -7.19
C SER A 194 -7.24 -4.53 -7.23
N THR A 195 -6.03 -5.03 -7.44
CA THR A 195 -5.19 -4.69 -8.57
C THR A 195 -5.73 -5.44 -9.78
N SER A 196 -6.19 -4.72 -10.80
CA SER A 196 -6.63 -5.27 -12.08
C SER A 196 -5.75 -6.43 -12.58
N PRO A 197 -6.30 -7.41 -13.33
CA PRO A 197 -5.54 -8.47 -13.96
C PRO A 197 -4.31 -7.91 -14.67
N ASP A 198 -3.20 -8.61 -14.51
CA ASP A 198 -1.85 -8.18 -14.86
C ASP A 198 -1.82 -7.63 -16.30
N LEU A 199 -1.73 -6.31 -16.39
CA LEU A 199 -1.59 -5.59 -17.66
C LEU A 199 -0.35 -6.04 -18.40
N ILE A 200 0.64 -6.67 -17.76
CA ILE A 200 1.84 -7.14 -18.44
C ILE A 200 1.50 -8.21 -19.49
N GLU A 201 0.52 -9.07 -19.23
CA GLU A 201 0.08 -10.11 -20.17
C GLU A 201 -0.78 -9.54 -21.33
N ASN A 202 -1.47 -8.41 -21.09
CA ASN A 202 -2.23 -7.68 -22.11
C ASN A 202 -1.46 -6.49 -22.77
N ALA A 203 -0.34 -6.05 -22.20
CA ALA A 203 0.48 -4.92 -22.66
C ALA A 203 1.69 -5.38 -23.48
N LEU A 204 2.12 -6.63 -23.33
CA LEU A 204 2.98 -7.28 -24.33
C LEU A 204 2.27 -7.40 -25.69
N SER A 205 0.95 -7.48 -25.69
CA SER A 205 0.11 -7.57 -26.90
C SER A 205 -0.26 -6.20 -27.49
N GLU A 206 -0.17 -5.10 -26.75
CA GLU A 206 -0.48 -3.75 -27.25
C GLU A 206 0.60 -2.70 -26.89
N GLN A 207 1.66 -2.62 -27.70
CA GLN A 207 2.36 -1.38 -28.09
C GLN A 207 3.00 -0.54 -26.94
N ILE A 208 4.33 -0.44 -26.87
CA ILE A 208 5.11 0.63 -27.54
C ILE A 208 4.46 2.04 -27.42
N LYS A 209 3.90 2.38 -26.27
CA LYS A 209 3.50 3.75 -25.90
C LYS A 209 4.44 4.26 -24.81
N THR A 210 5.62 4.70 -25.28
CA THR A 210 6.58 5.63 -24.65
C THR A 210 6.83 5.47 -23.15
N GLU A 211 7.92 4.77 -22.84
CA GLU A 211 8.53 4.57 -21.50
C GLU A 211 8.78 5.86 -20.68
N ALA A 212 8.67 7.05 -21.28
CA ALA A 212 8.82 8.32 -20.59
C ALA A 212 7.62 8.73 -19.71
N SER A 213 6.42 8.24 -20.03
CA SER A 213 5.15 8.82 -19.50
C SER A 213 4.75 8.32 -18.11
N GLY A 214 5.31 7.18 -17.67
CA GLY A 214 5.13 6.60 -16.33
C GLY A 214 6.15 7.10 -15.29
N ILE A 215 7.09 7.95 -15.69
CA ILE A 215 8.11 8.54 -14.81
C ILE A 215 7.44 9.54 -13.85
N MET A 216 8.01 9.68 -12.65
CA MET A 216 7.59 10.69 -11.67
C MET A 216 7.69 12.11 -12.27
N GLY A 217 6.55 12.82 -12.38
CA GLY A 217 6.50 14.13 -13.05
C GLY A 217 6.47 15.32 -12.09
N GLY A 218 5.60 15.29 -11.08
CA GLY A 218 5.43 16.43 -10.16
C GLY A 218 4.52 16.10 -8.98
N TRP A 219 3.99 17.13 -8.34
CA TRP A 219 3.10 16.98 -7.18
C TRP A 219 1.84 17.83 -7.33
N LEU A 220 0.69 17.27 -6.94
CA LEU A 220 -0.44 18.07 -6.48
C LEU A 220 -0.18 18.46 -5.03
N LYS A 221 -0.20 19.75 -4.72
CA LYS A 221 -0.13 20.28 -3.35
C LYS A 221 -1.51 20.73 -2.93
N PHE A 222 -2.08 20.10 -1.91
CA PHE A 222 -3.37 20.46 -1.37
C PHE A 222 -3.23 21.57 -0.33
N GLU A 223 -4.03 22.61 -0.48
CA GLU A 223 -4.20 23.67 0.50
C GLU A 223 -5.54 23.51 1.20
N SER A 224 -5.50 23.63 2.52
CA SER A 224 -6.62 23.38 3.44
C SER A 224 -7.11 21.93 3.46
N ASP A 225 -8.17 21.68 4.22
CA ASP A 225 -8.79 20.38 4.46
C ASP A 225 -10.30 20.39 4.17
N SER A 226 -10.96 19.25 4.37
CA SER A 226 -12.40 19.10 4.12
C SER A 226 -13.30 19.86 5.10
N SER A 227 -12.82 20.18 6.29
CA SER A 227 -13.52 21.02 7.29
C SER A 227 -13.38 22.51 7.02
N HIS A 228 -12.32 22.92 6.29
CA HIS A 228 -11.99 24.33 6.03
C HIS A 228 -11.91 24.63 4.52
N ARG A 229 -12.93 24.20 3.76
CA ARG A 229 -12.96 24.38 2.30
C ARG A 229 -12.88 25.86 1.92
N HIS A 230 -12.10 26.16 0.89
CA HIS A 230 -12.05 27.50 0.30
C HIS A 230 -13.36 27.83 -0.40
N ASP A 231 -13.79 29.08 -0.27
CA ASP A 231 -14.93 29.63 -1.00
C ASP A 231 -14.67 29.56 -2.53
N PRO A 232 -15.56 28.90 -3.31
CA PRO A 232 -15.40 28.75 -4.76
C PRO A 232 -15.37 30.08 -5.53
N GLU A 233 -15.94 31.15 -4.97
CA GLU A 233 -15.97 32.50 -5.60
C GLU A 233 -14.72 33.34 -5.31
N THR A 234 -13.85 32.88 -4.40
CA THR A 234 -12.67 33.62 -3.98
C THR A 234 -11.57 33.58 -5.05
N LEU A 235 -10.82 34.67 -5.19
CA LEU A 235 -9.59 34.73 -6.00
C LEU A 235 -8.40 34.28 -5.15
N TYR A 236 -7.41 33.62 -5.76
CA TYR A 236 -6.25 33.12 -5.02
C TYR A 236 -5.51 34.21 -4.23
N ASN A 237 -5.35 35.41 -4.78
CA ASN A 237 -4.70 36.53 -4.12
C ASN A 237 -5.46 37.11 -2.91
N ARG A 238 -6.71 36.67 -2.70
CA ARG A 238 -7.55 37.02 -1.53
C ARG A 238 -7.57 35.93 -0.48
N ILE A 239 -7.01 34.75 -0.76
CA ILE A 239 -6.80 33.71 0.24
C ILE A 239 -5.70 34.21 1.19
N PRO A 240 -5.93 34.22 2.50
CA PRO A 240 -5.10 34.98 3.43
C PRO A 240 -3.62 34.56 3.42
N GLY A 241 -2.75 35.56 3.23
CA GLY A 241 -1.33 35.54 3.58
C GLY A 241 -0.40 35.92 2.42
N SER A 242 0.12 37.16 2.36
CA SER A 242 1.23 37.50 1.44
C SER A 242 2.48 36.62 1.63
N PHE A 243 2.54 35.89 2.75
CA PHE A 243 3.57 34.94 3.13
C PHE A 243 3.43 33.56 2.47
N THR A 244 2.36 33.29 1.72
CA THR A 244 2.16 32.05 0.96
C THR A 244 2.50 32.19 -0.52
N PHE A 245 2.91 33.38 -0.96
CA PHE A 245 3.30 33.60 -2.36
C PHE A 245 4.72 33.10 -2.66
N ASP A 246 5.60 33.10 -1.66
CA ASP A 246 6.97 32.59 -1.77
C ASP A 246 7.17 31.23 -1.08
N LYS A 247 6.15 30.70 -0.38
CA LYS A 247 6.20 29.44 0.37
C LYS A 247 4.89 28.66 0.31
N THR A 248 4.97 27.33 0.39
CA THR A 248 3.83 26.45 0.71
C THR A 248 4.15 25.55 1.89
N PHE A 249 3.12 25.17 2.67
CA PHE A 249 3.26 24.60 4.00
C PHE A 249 2.72 23.17 4.10
N PHE A 250 3.29 22.38 5.02
CA PHE A 250 3.05 20.96 5.19
C PHE A 250 2.96 20.58 6.67
N PRO A 251 2.11 19.61 7.02
CA PRO A 251 1.97 19.14 8.40
C PRO A 251 3.14 18.26 8.84
N ARG A 252 3.86 17.67 7.89
CA ARG A 252 5.04 16.81 8.12
C ARG A 252 6.17 17.22 7.17
N PRO A 253 7.45 16.95 7.51
CA PRO A 253 8.58 17.24 6.64
C PRO A 253 8.38 16.67 5.22
N PRO A 254 8.28 17.51 4.17
CA PRO A 254 8.09 17.03 2.80
C PRO A 254 9.41 16.57 2.16
N ILE A 255 10.09 15.59 2.78
CA ILE A 255 11.43 15.09 2.38
C ILE A 255 11.48 14.63 0.90
N SER A 256 10.35 14.19 0.37
CA SER A 256 10.21 13.73 -1.01
C SER A 256 10.21 14.86 -2.05
N ILE A 257 9.94 16.10 -1.65
CA ILE A 257 9.95 17.26 -2.55
C ILE A 257 11.39 17.74 -2.75
N LYS A 258 11.86 17.67 -3.99
CA LYS A 258 13.24 18.02 -4.37
C LYS A 258 13.30 19.37 -5.07
N GLU A 259 14.51 19.92 -5.14
CA GLU A 259 14.77 21.12 -5.92
C GLU A 259 14.31 20.92 -7.37
N SER A 260 13.69 21.94 -7.94
CA SER A 260 13.09 21.95 -9.29
C SER A 260 11.89 21.03 -9.50
N ASP A 261 11.38 20.35 -8.45
CA ASP A 261 10.10 19.65 -8.55
C ASP A 261 8.98 20.66 -8.92
N LYS A 262 8.07 20.22 -9.79
CA LYS A 262 6.90 21.00 -10.16
C LYS A 262 5.75 20.73 -9.18
N LEU A 263 5.17 21.79 -8.64
CA LEU A 263 4.03 21.74 -7.75
C LEU A 263 2.81 22.37 -8.43
N TYR A 264 1.67 21.71 -8.30
CA TYR A 264 0.36 22.20 -8.76
C TYR A 264 -0.47 22.58 -7.54
N ILE A 265 -0.76 23.87 -7.41
CA ILE A 265 -1.51 24.41 -6.27
C ILE A 265 -2.98 23.99 -6.41
N THR A 266 -3.43 23.21 -5.45
CA THR A 266 -4.73 22.55 -5.47
C THR A 266 -5.51 22.94 -4.22
N LEU A 267 -6.56 23.73 -4.38
CA LEU A 267 -7.38 24.19 -3.26
C LEU A 267 -8.52 23.22 -3.00
N VAL A 268 -8.73 22.78 -1.76
CA VAL A 268 -9.92 22.01 -1.41
C VAL A 268 -11.13 22.96 -1.42
N SER A 269 -12.02 22.82 -2.41
CA SER A 269 -13.15 23.74 -2.65
C SER A 269 -14.35 23.02 -3.28
N TYR A 270 -15.11 23.71 -4.13
CA TYR A 270 -16.26 23.24 -4.90
C TYR A 270 -16.09 23.64 -6.38
N ASP A 271 -16.63 22.83 -7.28
CA ASP A 271 -16.70 23.17 -8.72
C ASP A 271 -17.93 24.05 -9.04
N GLU A 272 -18.09 24.38 -10.33
CA GLU A 272 -19.18 25.23 -10.84
C GLU A 272 -20.58 24.66 -10.55
N ASP A 273 -20.70 23.34 -10.42
CA ASP A 273 -21.95 22.65 -10.10
C ASP A 273 -22.19 22.52 -8.58
N GLY A 274 -21.31 23.10 -7.76
CA GLY A 274 -21.37 23.00 -6.30
C GLY A 274 -20.93 21.65 -5.75
N VAL A 275 -20.26 20.81 -6.54
CA VAL A 275 -19.73 19.52 -6.09
C VAL A 275 -18.43 19.74 -5.34
N ALA A 276 -18.35 19.20 -4.13
CA ALA A 276 -17.14 19.23 -3.31
C ALA A 276 -15.97 18.48 -4.00
N VAL A 277 -14.97 19.22 -4.48
CA VAL A 277 -13.81 18.67 -5.20
C VAL A 277 -12.60 19.60 -5.09
N PRO A 278 -11.37 19.07 -4.98
CA PRO A 278 -10.18 19.91 -5.06
C PRO A 278 -10.02 20.53 -6.46
N MET A 279 -9.65 21.81 -6.49
CA MET A 279 -9.52 22.63 -7.69
C MET A 279 -8.05 23.00 -7.90
N ILE A 280 -7.48 22.57 -9.03
CA ILE A 280 -6.11 22.90 -9.42
C ILE A 280 -6.15 24.26 -10.11
N ILE A 281 -5.50 25.26 -9.52
CA ILE A 281 -5.62 26.66 -9.92
C ILE A 281 -4.33 27.26 -10.47
N GLY A 282 -3.20 26.56 -10.33
CA GLY A 282 -1.92 27.10 -10.71
C GLY A 282 -0.78 26.11 -10.59
N ARG A 283 0.41 26.57 -10.97
CA ARG A 283 1.65 25.80 -10.97
C ARG A 283 2.82 26.64 -10.49
N THR A 284 3.84 25.99 -9.98
CA THR A 284 5.07 26.60 -9.51
C THR A 284 6.21 25.57 -9.50
N THR A 285 7.45 26.03 -9.35
CA THR A 285 8.60 25.19 -9.05
C THR A 285 9.09 25.43 -7.62
N THR A 286 9.85 24.51 -7.05
CA THR A 286 10.31 24.61 -5.65
C THR A 286 11.83 24.54 -5.53
N SER A 287 12.38 25.16 -4.48
CA SER A 287 13.78 24.93 -4.08
C SER A 287 13.99 23.60 -3.34
N GLY A 288 12.93 22.83 -3.11
CA GLY A 288 12.99 21.59 -2.35
C GLY A 288 12.94 21.81 -0.85
N TYR A 289 12.82 20.72 -0.09
CA TYR A 289 12.80 20.76 1.36
C TYR A 289 14.21 20.72 1.97
N CYS A 290 14.46 21.60 2.92
CA CYS A 290 15.62 21.58 3.81
C CYS A 290 15.17 21.33 5.26
N GLN A 291 15.99 20.66 6.07
CA GLN A 291 15.66 20.33 7.45
C GLN A 291 15.41 21.57 8.34
N ASP A 292 15.99 22.71 7.97
CA ASP A 292 15.81 23.99 8.64
C ASP A 292 14.50 24.71 8.24
N TYR A 293 13.76 24.19 7.25
CA TYR A 293 12.49 24.79 6.80
C TYR A 293 11.32 24.36 7.68
N LYS A 294 11.43 24.72 8.96
CA LYS A 294 10.43 24.50 10.00
C LYS A 294 10.22 25.79 10.78
N ILE A 295 8.98 26.19 10.95
CA ILE A 295 8.61 27.33 11.79
C ILE A 295 8.76 26.92 13.26
N MET A 296 9.56 27.68 14.01
CA MET A 296 9.61 27.55 15.46
C MET A 296 8.51 28.46 16.05
N THR A 297 7.69 27.89 16.92
CA THR A 297 6.40 28.40 17.41
C THR A 297 6.42 29.72 18.20
N THR A 298 7.52 30.46 18.20
CA THR A 298 7.70 31.67 19.03
C THR A 298 7.60 33.01 18.30
N GLU A 299 7.48 33.04 16.97
CA GLU A 299 7.58 34.32 16.22
C GLU A 299 6.32 34.76 15.45
N ASN A 300 5.27 33.95 15.33
CA ASN A 300 4.13 34.30 14.46
C ASN A 300 2.74 33.92 15.02
N HIS A 301 2.34 34.60 16.10
CA HIS A 301 0.94 34.57 16.61
C HIS A 301 -0.12 35.04 15.59
N LYS A 302 0.30 35.52 14.41
CA LYS A 302 -0.59 36.04 13.36
C LYS A 302 -1.25 34.93 12.50
N TYR A 303 -0.71 33.71 12.49
CA TYR A 303 -1.18 32.64 11.61
C TYR A 303 -1.30 31.31 12.36
N GLN A 304 -2.45 31.09 12.99
CA GLN A 304 -2.72 29.92 13.84
C GLN A 304 -2.57 28.57 13.12
N PHE A 305 -2.84 28.52 11.80
CA PHE A 305 -2.69 27.29 11.01
C PHE A 305 -1.25 26.79 10.92
N LEU A 306 -0.24 27.62 11.21
CA LEU A 306 1.17 27.22 11.19
C LEU A 306 1.52 26.21 12.30
N GLU A 307 0.67 26.08 13.33
CA GLU A 307 0.79 25.02 14.33
C GLU A 307 0.56 23.64 13.69
N ASP A 308 -0.44 23.55 12.80
CA ASP A 308 -0.80 22.33 12.08
C ASP A 308 0.08 22.11 10.84
N TYR A 309 0.65 23.18 10.26
CA TYR A 309 1.49 23.15 9.06
C TYR A 309 2.86 23.83 9.26
N PRO A 310 3.71 23.31 10.16
CA PRO A 310 4.94 24.00 10.57
C PRO A 310 6.09 23.88 9.55
N PHE A 311 6.02 22.95 8.60
CA PHE A 311 7.07 22.73 7.61
C PHE A 311 6.76 23.46 6.31
N TYR A 312 7.77 23.94 5.61
CA TYR A 312 7.55 24.65 4.35
C TYR A 312 8.62 24.35 3.30
N VAL A 313 8.33 24.72 2.06
CA VAL A 313 9.32 24.83 0.99
C VAL A 313 9.17 26.19 0.33
N TYR A 314 10.25 26.75 -0.18
CA TYR A 314 10.13 27.94 -1.04
C TYR A 314 9.64 27.53 -2.42
N ILE A 315 8.81 28.38 -2.99
CA ILE A 315 8.27 28.25 -4.34
C ILE A 315 8.75 29.41 -5.21
N LYS A 316 8.81 29.19 -6.52
CA LYS A 316 9.33 30.12 -7.52
C LYS A 316 8.39 30.14 -8.72
N ASP A 317 8.26 31.31 -9.34
CA ASP A 317 7.49 31.49 -10.58
C ASP A 317 6.05 30.99 -10.42
N LEU A 318 5.36 31.45 -9.36
CA LEU A 318 4.00 31.00 -9.07
C LEU A 318 3.05 31.61 -10.10
N GLU A 319 2.45 30.77 -10.94
CA GLU A 319 1.44 31.15 -11.93
C GLU A 319 0.07 30.60 -11.53
N VAL A 320 -0.90 31.49 -11.37
CA VAL A 320 -2.26 31.14 -10.93
C VAL A 320 -3.29 31.78 -11.85
N ILE A 321 -4.41 31.08 -12.07
CA ILE A 321 -5.51 31.57 -12.91
C ILE A 321 -6.09 32.85 -12.28
N ASN A 322 -6.26 33.90 -13.08
CA ASN A 322 -6.91 35.14 -12.65
C ASN A 322 -8.44 35.03 -12.69
N ALA A 323 -8.99 34.05 -11.96
CA ALA A 323 -10.43 33.79 -11.85
C ALA A 323 -10.76 33.14 -10.50
N PRO A 324 -12.05 33.17 -10.09
CA PRO A 324 -12.50 32.44 -8.91
C PRO A 324 -12.11 30.96 -8.93
N VAL A 325 -11.83 30.37 -7.75
CA VAL A 325 -11.33 28.98 -7.58
C VAL A 325 -12.13 27.94 -8.38
N LYS A 326 -13.46 28.09 -8.47
CA LYS A 326 -14.33 27.17 -9.23
C LYS A 326 -13.98 27.05 -10.72
N ASN A 327 -13.28 28.03 -11.29
CA ASN A 327 -12.84 28.02 -12.69
C ASN A 327 -11.52 27.26 -12.91
N GLY A 328 -10.95 26.67 -11.84
CA GLY A 328 -9.77 25.82 -11.93
C GLY A 328 -10.05 24.47 -12.60
N ILE A 329 -9.02 23.65 -12.72
CA ILE A 329 -9.16 22.28 -13.21
C ILE A 329 -9.63 21.43 -12.02
N SER A 330 -10.87 20.92 -12.07
CA SER A 330 -11.33 20.01 -11.03
C SER A 330 -10.51 18.71 -11.04
N LEU A 331 -10.20 18.19 -9.86
CA LEU A 331 -9.45 16.94 -9.74
C LEU A 331 -10.22 15.75 -10.36
N HIS A 332 -11.55 15.81 -10.36
CA HIS A 332 -12.41 14.88 -11.10
C HIS A 332 -12.13 14.89 -12.61
N LYS A 333 -11.82 16.04 -13.22
CA LYS A 333 -11.45 16.11 -14.65
C LYS A 333 -10.15 15.34 -14.89
N LEU A 334 -9.12 15.53 -14.06
CA LEU A 334 -7.88 14.76 -14.14
C LEU A 334 -8.15 13.24 -14.06
N TYR A 335 -9.02 12.82 -13.13
CA TYR A 335 -9.40 11.41 -12.96
C TYR A 335 -10.16 10.83 -14.15
N ARG A 336 -11.07 11.60 -14.78
CA ARG A 336 -11.83 11.13 -15.95
C ARG A 336 -10.92 10.96 -17.17
N GLU A 337 -9.99 11.88 -17.34
CA GLU A 337 -9.11 11.93 -18.52
C GLU A 337 -7.97 10.90 -18.43
N LEU A 338 -7.33 10.79 -17.26
CA LEU A 338 -6.12 9.96 -17.11
C LEU A 338 -6.34 8.69 -16.29
N ASN A 339 -7.42 8.59 -15.51
CA ASN A 339 -7.70 7.45 -14.65
C ASN A 339 -6.46 7.08 -13.78
N GLY A 340 -6.08 5.80 -13.71
CA GLY A 340 -4.88 5.36 -12.99
C GLY A 340 -3.57 5.94 -13.52
N ASN A 341 -3.51 6.35 -14.79
CA ASN A 341 -2.31 6.93 -15.39
C ASN A 341 -1.90 8.28 -14.78
N ALA A 342 -2.79 8.92 -14.00
CA ALA A 342 -2.45 10.15 -13.31
C ALA A 342 -1.40 9.96 -12.19
N PHE A 343 -1.26 8.75 -11.64
CA PHE A 343 -0.42 8.47 -10.47
C PHE A 343 0.57 7.35 -10.75
N PRO A 344 1.83 7.45 -10.29
CA PRO A 344 2.84 6.41 -10.54
C PRO A 344 2.42 5.03 -10.06
N ASN A 345 1.82 4.94 -8.87
CA ASN A 345 1.42 3.67 -8.25
C ASN A 345 0.23 2.99 -8.94
N SER A 346 -0.46 3.70 -9.83
CA SER A 346 -1.61 3.16 -10.58
C SER A 346 -1.43 3.29 -12.09
N TYR A 347 -0.22 3.58 -12.55
CA TYR A 347 0.04 3.77 -13.97
C TYR A 347 -0.27 2.49 -14.76
N GLY A 348 -0.98 2.63 -15.87
CA GLY A 348 -1.53 1.53 -16.67
C GLY A 348 -2.85 0.96 -16.14
N MET A 349 -3.19 1.17 -14.87
CA MET A 349 -4.35 0.54 -14.24
C MET A 349 -5.66 1.26 -14.57
N LYS A 350 -6.72 0.48 -14.80
CA LYS A 350 -8.10 0.99 -14.85
C LYS A 350 -8.73 0.92 -13.47
N ILE A 351 -8.83 2.06 -12.80
CA ILE A 351 -9.39 2.23 -11.46
C ILE A 351 -10.84 2.73 -11.56
N PRO A 352 -11.79 2.11 -10.82
CA PRO A 352 -13.15 2.63 -10.69
C PRO A 352 -13.16 4.07 -10.17
N PHE A 353 -14.02 4.92 -10.74
CA PHE A 353 -14.03 6.35 -10.46
C PHE A 353 -14.23 6.67 -8.97
N GLU A 354 -15.11 5.94 -8.27
CA GLU A 354 -15.34 6.13 -6.83
C GLU A 354 -14.09 5.87 -5.98
N LYS A 355 -13.23 4.93 -6.39
CA LYS A 355 -11.96 4.68 -5.71
C LYS A 355 -10.96 5.81 -5.98
N LEU A 356 -10.92 6.35 -7.21
CA LEU A 356 -10.08 7.53 -7.55
C LEU A 356 -10.45 8.74 -6.71
N ARG A 357 -11.74 8.97 -6.45
CA ARG A 357 -12.25 10.10 -5.64
C ARG A 357 -11.71 10.10 -4.21
N GLN A 358 -11.25 8.97 -3.70
CA GLN A 358 -10.75 8.83 -2.33
C GLN A 358 -9.22 8.92 -2.23
N ILE A 359 -8.47 8.90 -3.35
CA ILE A 359 -7.00 8.79 -3.35
C ILE A 359 -6.30 9.99 -2.67
N HIS A 360 -6.94 11.16 -2.70
CA HIS A 360 -6.43 12.39 -2.11
C HIS A 360 -6.87 12.61 -0.65
N TYR A 361 -7.76 11.77 -0.11
CA TYR A 361 -8.28 11.95 1.25
C TYR A 361 -7.14 11.88 2.27
N GLN A 362 -7.13 12.85 3.19
CA GLN A 362 -6.13 12.98 4.26
C GLN A 362 -4.68 13.10 3.75
N LYS A 363 -4.47 13.68 2.57
CA LYS A 363 -3.14 13.95 2.01
C LYS A 363 -2.89 15.43 1.83
N ASP A 364 -1.73 15.89 2.29
CA ASP A 364 -1.21 17.23 2.01
C ASP A 364 -0.67 17.36 0.58
N LYS A 365 -0.22 16.26 -0.02
CA LYS A 365 0.31 16.22 -1.39
C LYS A 365 0.12 14.85 -2.04
N LEU A 366 0.16 14.83 -3.37
CA LEU A 366 0.08 13.59 -4.15
C LEU A 366 1.03 13.63 -5.34
N ARG A 367 1.89 12.60 -5.47
CA ARG A 367 2.83 12.46 -6.59
C ARG A 367 2.06 12.13 -7.87
N ILE A 368 2.37 12.81 -8.97
CA ILE A 368 1.75 12.59 -10.28
C ILE A 368 2.77 12.19 -11.33
N THR A 369 2.30 11.56 -12.40
CA THR A 369 3.12 11.11 -13.55
C THR A 369 3.46 12.26 -14.48
N MET A 370 4.43 12.07 -15.36
CA MET A 370 4.72 13.05 -16.42
C MET A 370 3.51 13.28 -17.34
N LEU A 371 2.72 12.24 -17.61
CA LEU A 371 1.48 12.38 -18.39
C LEU A 371 0.48 13.34 -17.73
N ALA A 372 0.35 13.28 -16.40
CA ALA A 372 -0.48 14.21 -15.65
C ALA A 372 0.08 15.64 -15.66
N VAL A 373 1.41 15.80 -15.60
CA VAL A 373 2.06 17.11 -15.75
C VAL A 373 1.71 17.72 -17.10
N GLU A 374 1.91 16.99 -18.20
CA GLU A 374 1.61 17.47 -19.56
C GLU A 374 0.13 17.82 -19.74
N PHE A 375 -0.77 17.02 -19.16
CA PHE A 375 -2.20 17.30 -19.16
C PHE A 375 -2.52 18.60 -18.41
N LEU A 376 -2.02 18.75 -17.18
CA LEU A 376 -2.32 19.90 -16.33
C LEU A 376 -1.73 21.18 -16.91
N ASP A 377 -0.51 21.14 -17.43
CA ASP A 377 0.08 22.29 -18.11
C ASP A 377 -0.77 22.74 -19.29
N ARG A 378 -1.15 21.82 -20.17
CA ARG A 378 -1.99 22.15 -21.34
C ARG A 378 -3.34 22.74 -20.93
N GLU A 379 -3.98 22.21 -19.88
CA GLU A 379 -5.25 22.74 -19.40
C GLU A 379 -5.10 24.09 -18.68
N LEU A 380 -4.02 24.30 -17.93
CA LEU A 380 -3.71 25.58 -17.30
C LEU A 380 -3.44 26.66 -18.35
N GLU A 381 -2.68 26.37 -19.41
CA GLU A 381 -2.45 27.33 -20.51
C GLU A 381 -3.77 27.81 -21.15
N LYS A 382 -4.74 26.90 -21.35
CA LYS A 382 -6.07 27.28 -21.85
C LYS A 382 -6.80 28.22 -20.89
N LEU A 383 -6.71 27.95 -19.59
CA LEU A 383 -7.35 28.77 -18.56
C LEU A 383 -6.64 30.12 -18.39
N PHE A 384 -5.31 30.16 -18.48
CA PHE A 384 -4.52 31.39 -18.49
C PHE A 384 -4.84 32.25 -19.72
N ALA A 385 -5.03 31.66 -20.90
CA ALA A 385 -5.46 32.38 -22.08
C ALA A 385 -6.89 32.93 -21.95
N LYS A 386 -7.79 32.17 -21.30
CA LYS A 386 -9.20 32.56 -21.12
C LYS A 386 -9.42 33.63 -20.05
N PHE A 387 -8.75 33.49 -18.90
CA PHE A 387 -9.01 34.29 -17.71
C PHE A 387 -7.87 35.24 -17.34
N GLY A 388 -6.69 35.08 -17.95
CA GLY A 388 -5.46 35.75 -17.55
C GLY A 388 -4.71 34.96 -16.48
N VAL A 389 -3.47 35.38 -16.23
CA VAL A 389 -2.54 34.77 -15.27
C VAL A 389 -2.09 35.82 -14.26
N MET A 390 -2.16 35.47 -12.97
CA MET A 390 -1.49 36.17 -11.89
C MET A 390 -0.13 35.53 -11.65
N ARG A 391 0.91 36.35 -11.55
CA ARG A 391 2.29 35.90 -11.27
C ARG A 391 2.77 36.53 -9.97
N PHE A 392 3.40 35.72 -9.12
CA PHE A 392 3.93 36.13 -7.83
C PHE A 392 5.41 35.78 -7.69
#